data_AF-A0A558D3W8-F1
#
_entry.id   AF-A0A558D3W8-F1
#
_cell.length_a   1.000
_cell.length_b   1.000
_cell.length_c   1.000
_cell.angle_alpha   90.00
_cell.angle_beta   90.00
_cell.angle_gamma   90.00
#
_symmetry.space_group_name_H-M   'P 1'
#
loop_
_entity.id
_entity.type
_entity.pdbx_description
1 polymer ?
#
loop_
_entity_poly.entity_id
_entity_poly.type
_entity_poly.pdbx_seq_one_letter_code
_entity_poly.pdbx_strand_id
1 'polypeptide(L)'
;MDMSLSTFEPGTFIEINDTMKGFRKLGLVTESGDMYFDEASDNATPFPIYAALEPRAVGNALSWGLELADRNPAEHKQFAELQQRLLGAGLDTITTNRALYWAYQNHVYDYSRALAAGKAASAEVASSRAMMDRIITKAAQA
;
A
#
# COMPACT_ATOMS: atom_id res chain seq x y z
N MET A 1 -12.99 18.56 10.34
CA MET A 1 -12.36 17.30 9.89
C MET A 1 -13.40 16.23 10.12
N ASP A 2 -13.86 15.55 9.08
CA ASP A 2 -14.81 14.46 9.24
C ASP A 2 -14.10 13.26 9.87
N MET A 3 -14.44 12.97 11.12
CA MET A 3 -13.86 11.87 11.90
C MET A 3 -14.65 10.57 11.72
N SER A 4 -15.55 10.50 10.74
CA SER A 4 -16.27 9.29 10.41
C SER A 4 -15.31 8.19 9.92
N LEU A 5 -15.56 6.97 10.38
CA LEU A 5 -14.85 5.79 9.90
C LEU A 5 -15.45 5.35 8.56
N SER A 6 -14.59 4.93 7.65
CA SER A 6 -14.96 4.27 6.40
C SER A 6 -14.64 2.78 6.49
N THR A 7 -15.47 1.95 5.87
CA THR A 7 -15.30 0.49 5.86
C THR A 7 -15.04 0.00 4.44
N PHE A 8 -14.12 -0.94 4.31
CA PHE A 8 -13.69 -1.56 3.06
C PHE A 8 -13.65 -3.09 3.20
N GLU A 9 -13.59 -3.78 2.07
CA GLU A 9 -13.47 -5.25 2.06
C GLU A 9 -12.14 -5.70 2.67
N PRO A 10 -12.14 -6.65 3.63
CA PRO A 10 -10.92 -7.21 4.19
C PRO A 10 -9.94 -7.75 3.15
N GLY A 11 -8.65 -7.51 3.34
CA GLY A 11 -7.61 -7.99 2.42
C GLY A 11 -7.50 -7.21 1.10
N THR A 12 -8.34 -6.18 0.88
CA THR A 12 -8.15 -5.24 -0.22
C THR A 12 -7.07 -4.22 0.13
N PHE A 13 -6.42 -3.66 -0.89
CA PHE A 13 -5.61 -2.45 -0.70
C PHE A 13 -6.44 -1.20 -0.94
N ILE A 14 -6.17 -0.20 -0.12
CA ILE A 14 -6.65 1.17 -0.27
C ILE A 14 -5.45 2.09 -0.53
N GLU A 15 -5.68 3.13 -1.32
CA GLU A 15 -4.87 4.34 -1.23
C GLU A 15 -5.47 5.28 -0.20
N ILE A 16 -4.62 5.92 0.60
CA ILE A 16 -5.03 6.84 1.66
C ILE A 16 -3.98 7.94 1.86
N ASN A 17 -4.41 9.14 2.28
CA ASN A 17 -3.50 10.24 2.58
C ASN A 17 -2.72 9.94 3.88
N ASP A 18 -1.40 10.11 3.82
CA ASP A 18 -0.54 10.07 4.99
C ASP A 18 -0.70 11.33 5.84
N THR A 19 -0.91 11.16 7.14
CA THR A 19 -1.20 12.25 8.08
C THR A 19 0.02 13.09 8.46
N MET A 20 1.24 12.59 8.24
CA MET A 20 2.46 13.26 8.69
C MET A 20 3.13 14.05 7.57
N LYS A 21 3.20 13.47 6.37
CA LYS A 21 3.94 14.03 5.23
C LYS A 21 3.06 14.36 4.03
N GLY A 22 1.77 13.99 4.04
CA GLY A 22 0.80 14.42 3.03
C GLY A 22 0.93 13.76 1.65
N PHE A 23 1.55 12.58 1.56
CA PHE A 23 1.61 11.78 0.33
C PHE A 23 0.53 10.69 0.30
N ARG A 24 0.23 10.13 -0.88
CA ARG A 24 -0.65 8.95 -1.03
C ARG A 24 0.13 7.68 -0.72
N LYS A 25 -0.38 6.86 0.19
CA LYS A 25 0.21 5.56 0.53
C LYS A 25 -0.78 4.44 0.32
N LEU A 26 -0.22 3.26 0.06
CA LEU A 26 -0.97 2.01 0.00
C LEU A 26 -1.07 1.39 1.40
N GLY A 27 -2.29 1.01 1.80
CA GLY A 27 -2.60 0.30 3.04
C GLY A 27 -3.42 -0.96 2.77
N LEU A 28 -3.13 -2.04 3.49
CA LEU A 28 -3.85 -3.31 3.45
C LEU A 28 -4.94 -3.32 4.52
N VAL A 29 -6.19 -3.51 4.11
CA VAL A 29 -7.35 -3.50 5.02
C VAL A 29 -7.36 -4.73 5.91
N THR A 30 -7.60 -4.54 7.20
CA THR A 30 -7.69 -5.59 8.23
C THR A 30 -8.95 -6.44 8.09
N GLU A 31 -9.03 -7.53 8.86
CA GLU A 31 -10.22 -8.38 8.93
C GLU A 31 -11.49 -7.64 9.38
N SER A 32 -11.36 -6.56 10.17
CA SER A 32 -12.48 -5.73 10.62
C SER A 32 -13.03 -4.80 9.53
N GLY A 33 -12.26 -4.53 8.48
CA GLY A 33 -12.67 -3.67 7.35
C GLY A 33 -12.55 -2.16 7.61
N ASP A 34 -12.35 -1.71 8.84
CA ASP A 34 -12.30 -0.30 9.25
C ASP A 34 -10.90 0.18 9.67
N MET A 35 -9.90 -0.69 9.56
CA MET A 35 -8.50 -0.39 9.83
C MET A 35 -7.59 -0.88 8.70
N TYR A 36 -6.35 -0.39 8.66
CA TYR A 36 -5.35 -0.80 7.68
C TYR A 36 -3.94 -0.92 8.26
N PHE A 37 -3.13 -1.80 7.65
CA PHE A 37 -1.69 -1.87 7.81
C PHE A 37 -1.00 -1.17 6.63
N ASP A 38 -0.01 -0.32 6.88
CA ASP A 38 0.89 0.23 5.85
C ASP A 38 2.35 -0.21 6.06
N GLU A 39 2.58 -1.12 7.00
CA GLU A 39 3.86 -1.79 7.23
C GLU A 39 3.61 -3.28 7.45
N ALA A 40 4.44 -4.11 6.84
CA ALA A 40 4.39 -5.56 7.01
C ALA A 40 5.35 -5.97 8.11
N SER A 41 4.88 -5.83 9.35
CA SER A 41 5.57 -6.26 10.57
C SER A 41 4.55 -6.95 11.46
N ASP A 42 4.94 -8.04 12.11
CA ASP A 42 4.06 -8.77 13.02
C ASP A 42 3.60 -7.91 14.22
N ASN A 43 4.33 -6.83 14.51
CA ASN A 43 4.02 -5.85 15.55
C ASN A 43 3.46 -4.53 14.99
N ALA A 44 3.14 -4.46 13.69
CA ALA A 44 2.59 -3.26 13.10
C ALA A 44 1.27 -2.92 13.78
N THR A 45 1.15 -1.71 14.32
CA THR A 45 -0.15 -1.21 14.79
C THR A 45 -0.97 -0.77 13.57
N PRO A 46 -2.18 -1.30 13.37
CA PRO A 46 -3.06 -0.86 12.30
C PRO A 46 -3.64 0.51 12.64
N PHE A 47 -3.93 1.30 11.61
CA PHE A 47 -4.54 2.62 11.76
C PHE A 47 -6.02 2.57 11.35
N PRO A 48 -6.90 3.35 12.02
CA PRO A 48 -8.28 3.51 11.58
C PRO A 48 -8.35 4.18 10.20
N ILE A 49 -9.35 3.79 9.41
CA ILE A 49 -9.62 4.37 8.09
C ILE A 49 -10.61 5.53 8.24
N TYR A 50 -10.09 6.75 8.42
CA TYR A 50 -10.93 7.95 8.51
C TYR A 50 -11.29 8.50 7.13
N ALA A 51 -12.55 8.91 6.94
CA ALA A 51 -13.03 9.52 5.70
C ALA A 51 -12.24 10.78 5.30
N ALA A 52 -11.81 11.59 6.29
CA ALA A 52 -10.99 12.77 6.06
C ALA A 52 -9.61 12.49 5.43
N LEU A 53 -9.16 11.22 5.41
CA LEU A 53 -7.92 10.83 4.74
C LEU A 53 -8.13 10.40 3.28
N GLU A 54 -9.36 10.58 2.77
CA GLU A 54 -9.76 10.30 1.39
C GLU A 54 -9.37 8.88 0.96
N PRO A 55 -9.79 7.83 1.70
CA PRO A 55 -9.46 6.46 1.36
C PRO A 55 -10.17 6.04 0.07
N ARG A 56 -9.45 5.33 -0.80
CA ARG A 56 -9.98 4.81 -2.06
C ARG A 56 -9.58 3.34 -2.20
N ALA A 57 -10.57 2.47 -2.39
CA ALA A 57 -10.31 1.08 -2.74
C ALA A 57 -9.58 1.02 -4.08
N VAL A 58 -8.45 0.32 -4.10
CA VAL A 58 -7.69 0.10 -5.33
C VAL A 58 -7.58 -1.38 -5.70
N GLY A 59 -8.07 -2.29 -4.86
CA GLY A 59 -8.06 -3.73 -5.13
C GLY A 59 -6.78 -4.40 -4.67
N ASN A 60 -6.34 -5.43 -5.36
CA ASN A 60 -5.13 -6.18 -5.04
C ASN A 60 -4.45 -6.71 -6.31
N ALA A 61 -3.28 -7.35 -6.18
CA ALA A 61 -2.54 -7.89 -7.31
C ALA A 61 -3.37 -8.81 -8.22
N LEU A 62 -4.29 -9.60 -7.65
CA LEU A 62 -5.18 -10.46 -8.43
C LEU A 62 -6.16 -9.62 -9.25
N SER A 63 -6.85 -8.64 -8.65
CA SER A 63 -7.80 -7.80 -9.38
C SER A 63 -7.14 -6.96 -10.47
N TRP A 64 -5.94 -6.42 -10.22
CA TRP A 64 -5.17 -5.70 -11.24
C TRP A 64 -4.79 -6.61 -12.41
N GLY A 65 -4.32 -7.83 -12.10
CA GLY A 65 -4.01 -8.83 -13.10
C GLY A 65 -5.23 -9.21 -13.94
N LEU A 66 -6.40 -9.41 -13.32
CA LEU A 66 -7.65 -9.73 -14.01
C LEU A 66 -8.15 -8.56 -14.88
N GLU A 67 -8.05 -7.32 -14.41
CA GLU A 67 -8.40 -6.14 -15.21
C GLU A 67 -7.51 -6.04 -16.45
N LEU A 68 -6.20 -6.27 -16.31
CA LEU A 68 -5.29 -6.34 -17.45
C LEU A 68 -5.64 -7.50 -18.38
N ALA A 69 -6.04 -8.68 -17.86
CA ALA A 69 -6.40 -9.81 -18.71
C ALA A 69 -7.61 -9.50 -19.60
N ASP A 70 -8.57 -8.74 -19.07
CA ASP A 70 -9.77 -8.31 -19.80
C ASP A 70 -9.47 -7.20 -20.81
N ARG A 71 -8.69 -6.18 -20.40
CA ARG A 71 -8.53 -4.94 -21.17
C ARG A 71 -7.26 -4.89 -22.02
N ASN A 72 -6.19 -5.52 -21.57
CA ASN A 72 -4.88 -5.51 -22.23
C ASN A 72 -4.09 -6.82 -21.97
N PRO A 73 -4.44 -7.91 -22.66
CA PRO A 73 -3.83 -9.23 -22.43
C PRO A 73 -2.30 -9.27 -22.60
N ALA A 74 -1.74 -8.37 -23.42
CA ALA A 74 -0.29 -8.26 -23.60
C ALA A 74 0.39 -7.78 -22.31
N GLU A 75 -0.19 -6.76 -21.67
CA GLU A 75 0.29 -6.25 -20.38
C GLU A 75 0.01 -7.23 -19.23
N HIS A 76 -1.09 -7.98 -19.27
CA HIS A 76 -1.36 -9.03 -18.29
C HIS A 76 -0.21 -10.02 -18.17
N LYS A 77 0.33 -10.49 -19.31
CA LYS A 77 1.47 -11.42 -19.33
C LYS A 77 2.71 -10.80 -18.66
N GLN A 78 3.02 -9.54 -19.01
CA GLN A 78 4.18 -8.83 -18.44
C GLN A 78 4.00 -8.59 -16.94
N PHE A 79 2.79 -8.24 -16.50
CA PHE A 79 2.45 -8.08 -15.08
C PHE A 79 2.58 -9.40 -14.30
N ALA A 80 2.11 -10.51 -14.85
CA ALA A 80 2.22 -11.82 -14.22
C ALA A 80 3.69 -12.26 -14.06
N GLU A 81 4.53 -12.04 -15.08
CA GLU A 81 5.96 -12.30 -15.02
C GLU A 81 6.65 -11.42 -13.96
N LEU A 82 6.31 -10.13 -13.90
CA LEU A 82 6.80 -9.21 -12.88
C LEU A 82 6.39 -9.67 -11.46
N GLN A 83 5.12 -10.06 -11.28
CA GLN A 83 4.59 -10.54 -10.00
C GLN A 83 5.35 -11.77 -9.51
N GLN A 84 5.56 -12.77 -10.36
CA GLN A 84 6.35 -13.95 -9.98
C GLN A 84 7.77 -13.57 -9.56
N ARG A 85 8.41 -12.66 -10.29
CA ARG A 85 9.78 -12.24 -9.99
C ARG A 85 9.88 -11.43 -8.69
N LEU A 86 8.91 -10.56 -8.40
CA LEU A 86 8.85 -9.80 -7.14
C LEU A 86 8.59 -10.72 -5.94
N LEU A 87 7.70 -11.71 -6.07
CA LEU A 87 7.48 -12.72 -5.02
C LEU A 87 8.75 -13.54 -4.74
N GLY A 88 9.51 -13.88 -5.78
CA GLY A 88 10.80 -14.56 -5.64
C GLY A 88 11.92 -13.72 -5.02
N ALA A 89 11.73 -12.40 -4.89
CA ALA A 89 12.72 -11.49 -4.31
C ALA A 89 12.71 -11.45 -2.76
N GLY A 90 11.75 -12.14 -2.12
CA GLY A 90 11.66 -12.23 -0.65
C GLY A 90 11.30 -10.92 0.05
N LEU A 91 10.58 -10.03 -0.63
CA LEU A 91 10.04 -8.81 -0.04
C LEU A 91 8.79 -9.13 0.78
N ASP A 92 8.45 -8.24 1.70
CA ASP A 92 7.19 -8.32 2.41
C ASP A 92 5.97 -8.05 1.49
N THR A 93 4.80 -8.48 1.94
CA THR A 93 3.55 -8.39 1.18
C THR A 93 3.20 -6.95 0.76
N ILE A 94 3.42 -5.96 1.63
CA ILE A 94 3.04 -4.57 1.37
C ILE A 94 4.02 -3.94 0.38
N THR A 95 5.33 -4.11 0.56
CA THR A 95 6.35 -3.62 -0.38
C THR A 95 6.18 -4.26 -1.77
N THR A 96 5.88 -5.55 -1.82
CA THR A 96 5.57 -6.26 -3.08
C THR A 96 4.36 -5.64 -3.77
N ASN A 97 3.27 -5.41 -3.06
CA ASN A 97 2.06 -4.82 -3.64
C ASN A 97 2.24 -3.35 -4.00
N ARG A 98 3.08 -2.58 -3.30
CA ARG A 98 3.47 -1.22 -3.73
C ARG A 98 4.20 -1.22 -5.06
N ALA A 99 5.14 -2.16 -5.26
CA ALA A 99 5.84 -2.32 -6.53
C ALA A 99 4.87 -2.71 -7.67
N LEU A 100 3.98 -3.66 -7.41
CA LEU A 100 2.98 -4.10 -8.39
C LEU A 100 1.97 -3.01 -8.71
N TYR A 101 1.48 -2.29 -7.71
CA TYR A 101 0.54 -1.20 -7.91
C TYR A 101 1.17 -0.07 -8.70
N TRP A 102 2.42 0.29 -8.43
CA TRP A 102 3.16 1.27 -9.23
C TRP A 102 3.29 0.80 -10.68
N ALA A 103 3.67 -0.46 -10.92
CA ALA A 103 3.79 -1.00 -12.27
C ALA A 103 2.46 -0.99 -13.02
N TYR A 104 1.37 -1.36 -12.33
CA TYR A 104 0.00 -1.32 -12.83
C TYR A 104 -0.43 0.11 -13.21
N GLN A 105 -0.27 1.08 -12.33
CA GLN A 105 -0.67 2.47 -12.56
C GLN A 105 0.12 3.15 -13.69
N ASN A 106 1.38 2.77 -13.88
CA ASN A 106 2.27 3.41 -14.84
C ASN A 106 2.40 2.62 -16.15
N HIS A 107 1.81 1.42 -16.26
CA HIS A 107 2.00 0.49 -17.36
C HIS A 107 3.50 0.20 -17.63
N VAL A 108 4.28 0.06 -16.55
CA VAL A 108 5.73 -0.22 -16.62
C VAL A 108 6.03 -1.51 -15.85
N TYR A 109 6.28 -2.59 -16.58
CA TYR A 109 6.51 -3.93 -16.01
C TYR A 109 7.99 -4.32 -15.91
N ASP A 110 8.88 -3.34 -15.86
CA ASP A 110 10.31 -3.57 -15.60
C ASP A 110 10.56 -3.87 -14.12
N TYR A 111 11.23 -4.99 -13.84
CA TYR A 111 11.50 -5.45 -12.48
C TYR A 111 12.28 -4.44 -11.64
N SER A 112 13.37 -3.89 -12.17
CA SER A 112 14.25 -3.01 -11.40
C SER A 112 13.54 -1.70 -11.03
N ARG A 113 12.77 -1.15 -11.97
CA ARG A 113 11.99 0.07 -11.76
C ARG A 113 10.84 -0.15 -10.77
N ALA A 114 10.07 -1.22 -10.94
CA ALA A 114 8.97 -1.54 -10.03
C ALA A 114 9.48 -1.82 -8.60
N LEU A 115 10.56 -2.59 -8.48
CA LEU A 115 11.20 -2.87 -7.19
C LEU A 115 11.68 -1.60 -6.50
N ALA A 116 12.35 -0.71 -7.24
CA ALA A 116 12.83 0.57 -6.71
C ALA A 116 11.67 1.45 -6.25
N ALA A 117 10.58 1.53 -7.01
CA ALA A 117 9.38 2.28 -6.65
C ALA A 117 8.71 1.72 -5.38
N GLY A 118 8.54 0.39 -5.29
CA GLY A 118 7.96 -0.26 -4.11
C GLY A 118 8.79 -0.01 -2.85
N LYS A 119 10.12 -0.15 -2.94
CA LYS A 119 11.04 0.14 -1.83
C LYS A 119 11.03 1.61 -1.42
N ALA A 120 11.00 2.53 -2.37
CA ALA A 120 10.93 3.96 -2.11
C ALA A 120 9.63 4.31 -1.36
N ALA A 121 8.48 3.80 -1.83
CA ALA A 121 7.19 4.00 -1.17
C ALA A 121 7.18 3.43 0.27
N SER A 122 7.75 2.24 0.48
CA SER A 122 7.88 1.67 1.83
C SER A 122 8.81 2.48 2.73
N ALA A 123 9.93 2.98 2.21
CA ALA A 123 10.83 3.84 2.98
C ALA A 123 10.17 5.17 3.37
N GLU A 124 9.32 5.72 2.51
CA GLU A 124 8.59 6.96 2.79
C GLU A 124 7.58 6.77 3.94
N VAL A 125 6.84 5.66 3.92
CA VAL A 125 5.93 5.27 5.01
C VAL A 125 6.67 4.99 6.31
N ALA A 126 7.76 4.24 6.29
CA ALA A 126 8.58 4.00 7.47
C ALA A 126 9.10 5.31 8.08
N SER A 127 9.53 6.25 7.23
CA SER A 127 9.98 7.56 7.67
C SER A 127 8.84 8.43 8.23
N SER A 128 7.62 8.30 7.70
CA SER A 128 6.42 8.94 8.26
C SER A 128 6.08 8.40 9.66
N ARG A 129 6.03 7.07 9.82
CA ARG A 129 5.81 6.40 11.11
C ARG A 129 6.83 6.83 12.17
N ALA A 130 8.12 6.82 11.81
CA ALA A 130 9.18 7.26 12.71
C ALA A 130 9.03 8.74 13.16
N MET A 131 8.40 9.60 12.36
CA MET A 131 8.08 10.97 12.77
C MET A 131 6.93 10.99 13.77
N MET A 132 5.87 10.21 13.53
CA MET A 132 4.74 10.05 14.44
C MET A 132 5.21 9.54 15.82
N ASP A 133 6.05 8.51 15.86
CA ASP A 133 6.58 7.93 17.10
C ASP A 133 7.38 8.93 17.93
N ARG A 134 8.19 9.78 17.28
CA ARG A 134 8.94 10.85 17.94
C ARG A 134 8.02 11.90 18.56
N ILE A 135 6.90 12.24 17.90
CA ILE A 135 5.93 13.20 18.43
C ILE A 135 5.23 12.61 19.65
N ILE A 136 4.78 11.35 19.57
CA ILE A 136 4.12 10.64 20.67
C ILE A 136 5.07 10.54 21.87
N THR A 137 6.32 10.16 21.66
CA THR A 137 7.32 10.04 22.72
C THR A 137 7.59 11.38 23.41
N LYS A 138 7.71 12.48 22.63
CA LYS A 138 7.87 13.83 23.20
C LYS A 138 6.65 14.26 24.00
N ALA A 139 5.44 13.96 23.53
CA ALA A 139 4.20 14.30 24.24
C ALA A 139 4.04 13.51 25.55
N ALA A 140 4.54 12.27 25.63
CA ALA A 140 4.50 11.46 26.84
C ALA A 140 5.53 11.87 27.92
N GLN A 141 6.52 12.69 27.55
CA GLN A 141 7.58 13.19 28.44
C GLN A 141 7.33 14.62 28.95
N ALA A 142 6.30 15.31 28.44
CA ALA A 142 5.89 16.65 28.81
C ALA A 142 4.76 16.62 29.84
#